data_AF-W4M2Y5-F1
#
_entry.id   AF-W4M2Y5-F1
#
_cell.length_a   1.000
_cell.length_b   1.000
_cell.length_c   1.000
_cell.angle_alpha   90.00
_cell.angle_beta   90.00
_cell.angle_gamma   90.00
#
_symmetry.space_group_name_H-M   'P 1'
#
loop_
_entity.id
_entity.type
_entity.pdbx_description
1 polymer ?
#
loop_
_entity_poly.entity_id
_entity_poly.type
_entity_poly.pdbx_seq_one_letter_code
_entity_poly.pdbx_strand_id
1 'polypeptide(L)'
;MAPTPFATGGLRRKLLRSHLTVVALGVALLCVTLASTLWLRTHVRRMEAQRWPTVHAATMALIGMQRSLAGLRGWVALGHERFREVRVRAWAEEIHPAITTLETLSHHWDNPEDRARVVTSARLLRELELSQWWVEDAAHTPGNEPTRVVLNQQVQPVAQATLSAITAMIDAEQWFEDSTSRKLLLGRMTEFRGLFAASEALLTDFIADADGETEREFHRQMGLVRTRLLDVGALSHVLTPEQLDLLAWLYEEFLAYHALAQRVIDMRKRASWNVAQHWMTTQTVPLSKQVNKLLTALSTNQNAHMAAEATFVSKITNVALWLSLGLIVVMGVVAGYVSRRSAARITQPIAELSHATHELAAGRLTQDIPVTSEDEVGQLTQSFNTMQDALRRSEAASQQAKEAAEAANRAKSDFLA
;
A
#
# COMPACT_ATOMS: atom_id res chain seq x y z
N MET A 1 51.90 -24.44 -72.46
CA MET A 1 51.76 -23.82 -71.12
C MET A 1 50.40 -24.21 -70.58
N ALA A 2 50.35 -24.94 -69.47
CA ALA A 2 49.11 -25.47 -68.89
C ALA A 2 48.28 -24.34 -68.23
N PRO A 3 46.93 -24.40 -68.27
CA PRO A 3 46.10 -23.42 -67.59
C PRO A 3 46.19 -23.61 -66.07
N THR A 4 46.60 -22.55 -65.38
CA THR A 4 46.58 -22.45 -63.91
C THR A 4 45.14 -22.58 -63.37
N PRO A 5 44.92 -23.29 -62.25
CA PRO A 5 43.58 -23.51 -61.71
C PRO A 5 42.95 -22.19 -61.25
N PHE A 6 41.69 -22.00 -61.61
CA PHE A 6 40.84 -20.88 -61.22
C PHE A 6 40.82 -20.72 -59.69
N ALA A 7 41.29 -19.59 -59.16
CA ALA A 7 41.15 -19.27 -57.73
C ALA A 7 39.70 -18.85 -57.46
N THR A 8 38.84 -19.85 -57.29
CA THR A 8 37.41 -19.70 -56.97
C THR A 8 37.26 -19.50 -55.46
N GLY A 9 36.87 -18.31 -55.01
CA GLY A 9 36.47 -18.06 -53.63
C GLY A 9 36.97 -16.77 -52.96
N GLY A 10 37.77 -15.93 -53.62
CA GLY A 10 38.36 -14.73 -53.02
C GLY A 10 37.32 -13.68 -52.60
N LEU A 11 36.47 -13.28 -53.53
CA LEU A 11 35.41 -12.29 -53.33
C LEU A 11 34.33 -12.83 -52.39
N ARG A 12 33.92 -14.09 -52.62
CA ARG A 12 32.93 -14.79 -51.78
C ARG A 12 33.39 -14.84 -50.32
N ARG A 13 34.65 -15.18 -50.04
CA ARG A 13 35.19 -15.25 -48.66
C ARG A 13 35.31 -13.88 -48.00
N LYS A 14 35.62 -12.82 -48.76
CA LYS A 14 35.65 -11.43 -48.27
C LYS A 14 34.24 -10.93 -47.90
N LEU A 15 33.25 -11.16 -48.78
CA LEU A 15 31.85 -10.83 -48.51
C LEU A 15 31.28 -11.64 -47.34
N LEU A 16 31.58 -12.94 -47.27
CA LEU A 16 31.14 -13.79 -46.18
C LEU A 16 31.66 -13.29 -44.82
N ARG A 17 32.95 -12.94 -44.72
CA ARG A 17 33.54 -12.39 -43.49
C ARG A 17 32.86 -11.08 -43.06
N SER A 18 32.51 -10.22 -44.01
CA SER A 18 31.91 -8.92 -43.72
C SER A 18 30.43 -9.03 -43.34
N HIS A 19 29.69 -9.97 -43.91
CA HIS A 19 28.34 -10.30 -43.45
C HIS A 19 28.36 -10.99 -42.08
N LEU A 20 29.34 -11.87 -41.83
CA LEU A 20 29.49 -12.54 -40.53
C LEU A 20 29.77 -11.56 -39.38
N THR A 21 30.49 -10.45 -39.61
CA THR A 21 30.71 -9.44 -38.55
C THR A 21 29.43 -8.67 -38.22
N VAL A 22 28.60 -8.32 -39.21
CA VAL A 22 27.30 -7.67 -38.98
C VAL A 22 26.35 -8.62 -38.27
N VAL A 23 26.30 -9.90 -38.68
CA VAL A 23 25.51 -10.94 -38.01
C VAL A 23 25.98 -11.14 -36.57
N ALA A 24 27.29 -11.18 -36.31
CA ALA A 24 27.82 -11.30 -34.95
C ALA A 24 27.41 -10.12 -34.05
N LEU A 25 27.42 -8.88 -34.58
CA LEU A 25 26.88 -7.72 -33.86
C LEU A 25 25.37 -7.83 -33.61
N GLY A 26 24.61 -8.34 -34.59
CA GLY A 26 23.17 -8.60 -34.44
C GLY A 26 22.87 -9.62 -33.35
N VAL A 27 23.64 -10.71 -33.30
CA VAL A 27 23.54 -11.73 -32.25
C VAL A 27 23.91 -11.15 -30.89
N ALA A 28 24.97 -10.35 -30.80
CA ALA A 28 25.35 -9.69 -29.55
C ALA A 28 24.23 -8.76 -29.02
N LEU A 29 23.58 -8.01 -29.91
CA LEU A 29 22.44 -7.16 -29.57
C LEU A 29 21.27 -7.99 -29.03
N LEU A 30 20.94 -9.09 -29.72
CA LEU A 30 19.92 -10.04 -29.27
C LEU A 30 20.24 -10.66 -27.92
N CYS A 31 21.51 -11.02 -27.67
CA CYS A 31 21.91 -11.57 -26.37
C CYS A 31 21.75 -10.54 -25.25
N VAL A 32 22.14 -9.28 -25.47
CA VAL A 32 22.00 -8.19 -24.48
C VAL A 32 20.53 -7.91 -24.18
N THR A 33 19.69 -7.81 -25.21
CA THR A 33 18.25 -7.54 -25.02
C THR A 33 17.53 -8.72 -24.39
N LEU A 34 17.87 -9.95 -24.74
CA LEU A 34 17.30 -11.15 -24.13
C LEU A 34 17.72 -11.27 -22.66
N ALA A 35 19.00 -11.07 -22.35
CA ALA A 35 19.50 -11.12 -20.99
C ALA A 35 18.86 -10.03 -20.10
N SER A 36 18.76 -8.80 -20.60
CA SER A 36 18.10 -7.71 -19.87
C SER A 36 16.61 -7.99 -19.66
N THR A 37 15.92 -8.54 -20.65
CA THR A 37 14.49 -8.90 -20.57
C THR A 37 14.26 -10.02 -19.57
N LEU A 38 15.07 -11.08 -19.60
CA LEU A 38 14.97 -12.19 -18.64
C LEU A 38 15.28 -11.72 -17.21
N TRP A 39 16.31 -10.88 -17.05
CA TRP A 39 16.66 -10.29 -15.76
C TRP A 39 15.53 -9.42 -15.21
N LEU A 40 14.96 -8.52 -16.03
CA LEU A 40 13.83 -7.66 -15.68
C LEU A 40 12.61 -8.50 -15.28
N ARG A 41 12.29 -9.54 -16.08
CA ARG A 41 11.16 -10.44 -15.82
C ARG A 41 11.27 -11.14 -14.47
N THR A 42 12.48 -11.56 -14.07
CA THR A 42 12.68 -12.20 -12.76
C THR A 42 12.54 -11.24 -11.58
N HIS A 43 12.99 -9.98 -11.72
CA HIS A 43 12.90 -8.97 -10.67
C HIS A 43 11.47 -8.45 -10.49
N VAL A 44 10.78 -8.13 -11.59
CA VAL A 44 9.37 -7.69 -11.57
C VAL A 44 8.48 -8.78 -10.94
N ARG A 45 8.70 -10.06 -11.29
CA ARG A 45 7.96 -11.18 -10.71
C ARG A 45 8.11 -11.31 -9.19
N ARG A 46 9.29 -11.03 -8.62
CA ARG A 46 9.48 -11.05 -7.16
C ARG A 46 8.73 -9.89 -6.48
N MET A 47 8.73 -8.70 -7.10
CA MET A 47 7.97 -7.55 -6.61
C MET A 47 6.46 -7.81 -6.62
N GLU A 48 5.95 -8.40 -7.70
CA GLU A 48 4.53 -8.74 -7.86
C GLU A 48 4.09 -9.91 -6.96
N ALA A 49 4.90 -10.96 -6.82
CA ALA A 49 4.47 -12.18 -6.13
C ALA A 49 4.60 -12.13 -4.60
N GLN A 50 5.53 -11.33 -4.06
CA GLN A 50 5.80 -11.33 -2.62
C GLN A 50 5.55 -9.97 -1.94
N ARG A 51 5.99 -8.87 -2.54
CA ARG A 51 6.00 -7.57 -1.84
C ARG A 51 4.68 -6.82 -1.94
N TRP A 52 4.10 -6.75 -3.14
CA TRP A 52 2.79 -6.10 -3.32
C TRP A 52 1.68 -6.76 -2.46
N PRO A 53 1.53 -8.11 -2.44
CA PRO A 53 0.53 -8.76 -1.59
C PRO A 53 0.77 -8.53 -0.10
N THR A 54 2.02 -8.44 0.34
CA THR A 54 2.37 -8.17 1.74
C THR A 54 1.95 -6.76 2.16
N VAL A 55 2.32 -5.73 1.39
CA VAL A 55 1.96 -4.34 1.68
C VAL A 55 0.44 -4.15 1.60
N HIS A 56 -0.19 -4.76 0.60
CA HIS A 56 -1.64 -4.71 0.43
C HIS A 56 -2.36 -5.36 1.63
N ALA A 57 -1.99 -6.57 2.01
CA ALA A 57 -2.60 -7.26 3.15
C ALA A 57 -2.39 -6.49 4.47
N ALA A 58 -1.16 -5.99 4.74
CA ALA A 58 -0.92 -5.16 5.92
C ALA A 58 -1.79 -3.90 5.95
N THR A 59 -2.00 -3.26 4.79
CA THR A 59 -2.87 -2.08 4.65
C THR A 59 -4.34 -2.43 4.88
N MET A 60 -4.82 -3.54 4.31
CA MET A 60 -6.20 -4.00 4.51
C MET A 60 -6.49 -4.34 5.98
N ALA A 61 -5.56 -4.99 6.67
CA ALA A 61 -5.68 -5.25 8.10
C ALA A 61 -5.74 -3.94 8.92
N LEU A 62 -4.94 -2.92 8.57
CA LEU A 62 -4.98 -1.61 9.22
C LEU A 62 -6.32 -0.88 8.98
N ILE A 63 -6.81 -0.85 7.75
CA ILE A 63 -8.10 -0.25 7.39
C ILE A 63 -9.23 -0.96 8.13
N GLY A 64 -9.27 -2.29 8.08
CA GLY A 64 -10.27 -3.10 8.78
C GLY A 64 -10.22 -2.88 10.28
N MET A 65 -9.05 -2.83 10.89
CA MET A 65 -8.90 -2.53 12.30
C MET A 65 -9.49 -1.15 12.65
N GLN A 66 -9.17 -0.11 11.87
CA GLN A 66 -9.73 1.23 12.09
C GLN A 66 -11.26 1.26 11.94
N ARG A 67 -11.79 0.57 10.93
CA ARG A 67 -13.24 0.44 10.70
C ARG A 67 -13.92 -0.33 11.83
N SER A 68 -13.33 -1.42 12.30
CA SER A 68 -13.84 -2.21 13.44
C SER A 68 -13.94 -1.38 14.71
N LEU A 69 -12.93 -0.53 14.99
CA LEU A 69 -12.92 0.38 16.14
C LEU A 69 -13.92 1.52 15.99
N ALA A 70 -14.10 2.04 14.77
CA ALA A 70 -15.13 3.04 14.49
C ALA A 70 -16.54 2.46 14.70
N GLY A 71 -16.77 1.22 14.23
CA GLY A 71 -17.97 0.45 14.54
C GLY A 71 -18.18 0.30 16.03
N LEU A 72 -17.17 -0.18 16.77
CA LEU A 72 -17.27 -0.35 18.22
C LEU A 72 -17.57 0.97 18.96
N ARG A 73 -16.90 2.07 18.61
CA ARG A 73 -17.21 3.40 19.19
C ARG A 73 -18.64 3.84 18.89
N GLY A 74 -19.10 3.63 17.66
CA GLY A 74 -20.47 3.94 17.26
C GLY A 74 -21.49 3.10 18.03
N TRP A 75 -21.22 1.81 18.24
CA TRP A 75 -22.04 0.94 19.07
C TRP A 75 -22.07 1.46 20.51
N VAL A 76 -20.92 1.69 21.15
CA VAL A 76 -20.84 2.18 22.55
C VAL A 76 -21.58 3.49 22.73
N ALA A 77 -21.52 4.41 21.76
CA ALA A 77 -22.16 5.72 21.86
C ALA A 77 -23.67 5.70 21.57
N LEU A 78 -24.14 4.87 20.63
CA LEU A 78 -25.49 4.99 20.06
C LEU A 78 -26.35 3.73 20.18
N GLY A 79 -25.76 2.55 20.37
CA GLY A 79 -26.50 1.29 20.50
C GLY A 79 -27.22 0.81 19.23
N HIS A 80 -26.89 1.37 18.06
CA HIS A 80 -27.52 0.96 16.80
C HIS A 80 -26.83 -0.27 16.20
N GLU A 81 -27.60 -1.29 15.83
CA GLU A 81 -27.11 -2.57 15.31
C GLU A 81 -26.17 -2.45 14.10
N ARG A 82 -26.39 -1.45 13.24
CA ARG A 82 -25.52 -1.13 12.08
C ARG A 82 -24.04 -1.05 12.46
N PHE A 83 -23.71 -0.62 13.68
CA PHE A 83 -22.35 -0.48 14.13
C PHE A 83 -21.70 -1.82 14.49
N ARG A 84 -22.48 -2.77 15.03
CA ARG A 84 -22.04 -4.16 15.21
C ARG A 84 -21.78 -4.79 13.85
N GLU A 85 -22.68 -4.61 12.88
CA GLU A 85 -22.49 -5.10 11.52
C GLU A 85 -21.20 -4.56 10.87
N VAL A 86 -20.94 -3.26 10.98
CA VAL A 86 -19.70 -2.65 10.46
C VAL A 86 -18.46 -3.31 11.08
N ARG A 87 -18.48 -3.58 12.39
CA ARG A 87 -17.37 -4.25 13.08
C ARG A 87 -17.20 -5.69 12.61
N VAL A 88 -18.28 -6.47 12.57
CA VAL A 88 -18.27 -7.88 12.14
C VAL A 88 -17.78 -8.00 10.69
N ARG A 89 -18.27 -7.16 9.78
CA ARG A 89 -17.79 -7.14 8.38
C ARG A 89 -16.33 -6.76 8.28
N ALA A 90 -15.86 -5.78 9.05
CA ALA A 90 -14.45 -5.41 9.05
C ALA A 90 -13.55 -6.59 9.46
N TRP A 91 -13.95 -7.39 10.46
CA TRP A 91 -13.22 -8.61 10.83
C TRP A 91 -13.27 -9.67 9.73
N ALA A 92 -14.46 -9.99 9.22
CA ALA A 92 -14.67 -11.06 8.26
C ALA A 92 -14.07 -10.78 6.87
N GLU A 93 -14.21 -9.55 6.38
CA GLU A 93 -13.89 -9.19 4.99
C GLU A 93 -12.50 -8.54 4.86
N GLU A 94 -11.97 -7.91 5.91
CA GLU A 94 -10.73 -7.12 5.83
C GLU A 94 -9.62 -7.69 6.71
N ILE A 95 -9.88 -7.91 8.02
CA ILE A 95 -8.81 -8.26 8.96
C ILE A 95 -8.41 -9.74 8.87
N HIS A 96 -9.36 -10.68 8.98
CA HIS A 96 -9.07 -12.12 8.95
C HIS A 96 -8.44 -12.56 7.62
N PRO A 97 -8.94 -12.15 6.44
CA PRO A 97 -8.30 -12.51 5.17
C PRO A 97 -6.90 -11.92 5.02
N ALA A 98 -6.72 -10.67 5.46
CA ALA A 98 -5.42 -10.01 5.41
C ALA A 98 -4.37 -10.69 6.29
N ILE A 99 -4.71 -11.01 7.55
CA ILE A 99 -3.74 -11.66 8.44
C ILE A 99 -3.41 -13.08 7.99
N THR A 100 -4.39 -13.83 7.47
CA THR A 100 -4.17 -15.16 6.87
C THR A 100 -3.22 -15.08 5.68
N THR A 101 -3.39 -14.05 4.84
CA THR A 101 -2.50 -13.79 3.71
C THR A 101 -1.08 -13.48 4.17
N LEU A 102 -0.91 -12.63 5.19
CA LEU A 102 0.39 -12.30 5.76
C LEU A 102 1.07 -13.52 6.37
N GLU A 103 0.35 -14.34 7.14
CA GLU A 103 0.88 -15.58 7.72
C GLU A 103 1.38 -16.53 6.62
N THR A 104 0.57 -16.74 5.58
CA THR A 104 0.92 -17.59 4.43
C THR A 104 2.17 -17.10 3.71
N LEU A 105 2.25 -15.80 3.42
CA LEU A 105 3.41 -15.19 2.76
C LEU A 105 4.66 -15.26 3.64
N SER A 106 4.50 -15.08 4.95
CA SER A 106 5.61 -15.00 5.91
C SER A 106 6.45 -16.28 5.99
N HIS A 107 5.89 -17.45 5.67
CA HIS A 107 6.65 -18.71 5.65
C HIS A 107 7.83 -18.69 4.67
N HIS A 108 7.77 -17.87 3.63
CA HIS A 108 8.78 -17.77 2.58
C HIS A 108 9.67 -16.52 2.71
N TRP A 109 9.56 -15.77 3.81
CA TRP A 109 10.37 -14.56 4.01
C TRP A 109 11.72 -14.89 4.62
N ASP A 110 12.77 -14.33 4.04
CA ASP A 110 14.14 -14.47 4.54
C ASP A 110 14.35 -13.74 5.88
N ASN A 111 13.68 -12.59 6.07
CA ASN A 111 13.83 -11.77 7.27
C ASN A 111 13.13 -12.39 8.50
N PRO A 112 13.86 -12.87 9.53
CA PRO A 112 13.25 -13.43 10.73
C PRO A 112 12.46 -12.39 11.56
N GLU A 113 12.86 -11.11 11.53
CA GLU A 113 12.16 -10.06 12.25
C GLU A 113 10.76 -9.81 11.68
N ASP A 114 10.62 -9.74 10.36
CA ASP A 114 9.32 -9.52 9.72
C ASP A 114 8.39 -10.71 9.92
N ARG A 115 8.92 -11.95 9.94
CA ARG A 115 8.16 -13.15 10.33
C ARG A 115 7.63 -13.04 11.76
N ALA A 116 8.49 -12.67 12.71
CA ALA A 116 8.10 -12.47 14.10
C ALA A 116 7.04 -11.36 14.28
N ARG A 117 7.12 -10.28 13.48
CA ARG A 117 6.12 -9.19 13.47
C ARG A 117 4.74 -9.68 13.03
N VAL A 118 4.66 -10.54 12.01
CA VAL A 118 3.37 -11.12 11.56
C VAL A 118 2.76 -12.01 12.63
N VAL A 119 3.54 -12.93 13.19
CA VAL A 119 3.09 -13.82 14.28
C VAL A 119 2.58 -13.02 15.48
N THR A 120 3.32 -11.99 15.88
CA THR A 120 2.93 -11.12 17.00
C THR A 120 1.68 -10.31 16.67
N SER A 121 1.58 -9.76 15.45
CA SER A 121 0.39 -9.04 14.98
C SER A 121 -0.85 -9.93 14.98
N ALA A 122 -0.74 -11.18 14.53
CA ALA A 122 -1.84 -12.13 14.50
C ALA A 122 -2.36 -12.46 15.91
N ARG A 123 -1.44 -12.69 16.87
CA ARG A 123 -1.81 -12.87 18.28
C ARG A 123 -2.52 -11.64 18.85
N LEU A 124 -1.95 -10.45 18.66
CA LEU A 124 -2.53 -9.21 19.17
C LEU A 124 -3.87 -8.87 18.52
N LEU A 125 -4.08 -9.23 17.25
CA LEU A 125 -5.37 -9.08 16.58
C LEU A 125 -6.43 -10.00 17.21
N ARG A 126 -6.12 -11.25 17.54
CA ARG A 126 -7.06 -12.13 18.28
C ARG A 126 -7.40 -11.57 19.65
N GLU A 127 -6.42 -11.04 20.37
CA GLU A 127 -6.66 -10.35 21.66
C GLU A 127 -7.51 -9.09 21.50
N LEU A 128 -7.27 -8.34 20.42
CA LEU A 128 -8.08 -7.17 20.07
C LEU A 128 -9.52 -7.57 19.77
N GLU A 129 -9.74 -8.60 18.96
CA GLU A 129 -11.08 -9.11 18.62
C GLU A 129 -11.87 -9.49 19.88
N LEU A 130 -11.24 -10.24 20.78
CA LEU A 130 -11.83 -10.61 22.08
C LEU A 130 -12.12 -9.38 22.95
N SER A 131 -11.17 -8.43 23.03
CA SER A 131 -11.37 -7.19 23.78
C SER A 131 -12.54 -6.37 23.23
N GLN A 132 -12.67 -6.28 21.90
CA GLN A 132 -13.80 -5.60 21.26
C GLN A 132 -15.13 -6.30 21.56
N TRP A 133 -15.15 -7.64 21.61
CA TRP A 133 -16.34 -8.40 21.96
C TRP A 133 -16.81 -8.09 23.38
N TRP A 134 -15.91 -8.09 24.38
CA TRP A 134 -16.25 -7.75 25.76
C TRP A 134 -16.80 -6.33 25.90
N VAL A 135 -16.22 -5.36 25.20
CA VAL A 135 -16.73 -3.98 25.18
C VAL A 135 -18.13 -3.94 24.57
N GLU A 136 -18.34 -4.60 23.43
CA GLU A 136 -19.63 -4.62 22.74
C GLU A 136 -20.73 -5.25 23.60
N ASP A 137 -20.41 -6.37 24.26
CA ASP A 137 -21.33 -7.09 25.17
C ASP A 137 -21.70 -6.22 26.38
N ALA A 138 -20.73 -5.57 27.01
CA ALA A 138 -20.98 -4.75 28.19
C ALA A 138 -21.74 -3.44 27.89
N ALA A 139 -21.49 -2.78 26.75
CA ALA A 139 -21.84 -1.37 26.51
C ALA A 139 -23.32 -1.00 26.71
N HIS A 140 -24.26 -1.92 26.44
CA HIS A 140 -25.70 -1.66 26.55
C HIS A 140 -26.37 -2.55 27.60
N THR A 141 -25.59 -3.02 28.56
CA THR A 141 -26.13 -3.74 29.72
C THR A 141 -26.33 -2.79 30.90
N PRO A 142 -27.25 -3.08 31.83
CA PRO A 142 -27.37 -2.31 33.07
C PRO A 142 -26.05 -2.21 33.84
N GLY A 143 -25.21 -3.26 33.76
CA GLY A 143 -23.89 -3.31 34.40
C GLY A 143 -22.84 -2.40 33.79
N ASN A 144 -23.08 -1.78 32.63
CA ASN A 144 -22.13 -0.84 32.02
C ASN A 144 -21.87 0.38 32.91
N GLU A 145 -22.90 0.82 33.64
CA GLU A 145 -22.82 1.90 34.62
C GLU A 145 -23.19 1.37 36.01
N PRO A 146 -22.24 0.74 36.73
CA PRO A 146 -22.50 0.12 38.03
C PRO A 146 -23.13 1.07 39.05
N THR A 147 -22.80 2.37 38.95
CA THR A 147 -23.36 3.40 39.82
C THR A 147 -24.87 3.56 39.63
N ARG A 148 -25.39 3.48 38.39
CA ARG A 148 -26.83 3.54 38.14
C ARG A 148 -27.56 2.33 38.70
N VAL A 149 -26.92 1.16 38.68
CA VAL A 149 -27.48 -0.05 39.31
C VAL A 149 -27.65 0.14 40.81
N VAL A 150 -26.60 0.63 41.49
CA VAL A 150 -26.66 0.91 42.94
C VAL A 150 -27.66 2.02 43.26
N LEU A 151 -27.71 3.09 42.45
CA LEU A 151 -28.69 4.16 42.58
C LEU A 151 -30.12 3.61 42.55
N ASN A 152 -30.46 2.84 41.52
CA ASN A 152 -31.83 2.35 41.33
C ASN A 152 -32.22 1.23 42.32
N GLN A 153 -31.28 0.36 42.68
CA GLN A 153 -31.58 -0.82 43.51
C GLN A 153 -31.41 -0.57 45.02
N GLN A 154 -30.59 0.40 45.43
CA GLN A 154 -30.26 0.62 46.84
C GLN A 154 -30.62 2.03 47.31
N VAL A 155 -30.30 3.07 46.53
CA VAL A 155 -30.52 4.48 46.96
C VAL A 155 -31.98 4.90 46.80
N GLN A 156 -32.58 4.68 45.62
CA GLN A 156 -33.95 5.12 45.32
C GLN A 156 -35.00 4.52 46.27
N PRO A 157 -34.98 3.22 46.63
CA PRO A 157 -35.94 2.68 47.58
C PRO A 157 -35.87 3.36 48.95
N VAL A 158 -34.66 3.63 49.45
CA VAL A 158 -34.44 4.34 50.72
C VAL A 158 -34.95 5.79 50.63
N ALA A 159 -34.69 6.48 49.52
CA ALA A 159 -35.19 7.84 49.29
C ALA A 159 -36.72 7.89 49.26
N GLN A 160 -37.35 6.98 48.52
CA GLN A 160 -38.82 6.87 48.43
C GLN A 160 -39.45 6.55 49.79
N ALA A 161 -38.85 5.65 50.56
CA ALA A 161 -39.33 5.31 51.88
C ALA A 161 -39.22 6.52 52.84
N THR A 162 -38.10 7.25 52.78
CA THR A 162 -37.88 8.49 53.56
C THR A 162 -38.96 9.54 53.23
N LEU A 163 -39.21 9.79 51.93
CA LEU A 163 -40.25 10.72 51.48
C LEU A 163 -41.65 10.28 51.90
N SER A 164 -41.94 8.98 51.84
CA SER A 164 -43.23 8.42 52.24
C SER A 164 -43.48 8.59 53.74
N ALA A 165 -42.48 8.33 54.58
CA ALA A 165 -42.62 8.49 56.02
C ALA A 165 -42.83 9.94 56.45
N ILE A 166 -42.05 10.89 55.91
CA ILE A 166 -42.27 12.31 56.23
C ILE A 166 -43.62 12.80 55.71
N THR A 167 -44.08 12.31 54.55
CA THR A 167 -45.42 12.63 54.05
C THR A 167 -46.50 12.05 54.97
N ALA A 168 -46.37 10.82 55.46
CA ALA A 168 -47.32 10.28 56.44
C ALA A 168 -47.36 11.10 57.74
N MET A 169 -46.21 11.58 58.23
CA MET A 169 -46.17 12.47 59.39
C MET A 169 -46.86 13.82 59.13
N ILE A 170 -46.66 14.40 57.94
CA ILE A 170 -47.33 15.63 57.49
C ILE A 170 -48.84 15.44 57.37
N ASP A 171 -49.28 14.34 56.74
CA ASP A 171 -50.69 14.06 56.53
C ASP A 171 -51.42 13.78 57.85
N ALA A 172 -50.74 13.27 58.87
CA ALA A 172 -51.31 13.10 60.20
C ALA A 172 -51.67 14.45 60.86
N GLU A 173 -50.97 15.55 60.53
CA GLU A 173 -51.23 16.87 61.13
C GLU A 173 -52.61 17.44 60.75
N GLN A 174 -53.24 16.98 59.66
CA GLN A 174 -54.53 17.50 59.19
C GLN A 174 -55.69 17.30 60.19
N TRP A 175 -55.53 16.39 61.15
CA TRP A 175 -56.57 16.02 62.11
C TRP A 175 -56.43 16.72 63.47
N PHE A 176 -55.42 17.57 63.65
CA PHE A 176 -55.17 18.27 64.90
C PHE A 176 -55.60 19.73 64.85
N GLU A 177 -55.98 20.28 66.00
CA GLU A 177 -56.31 21.68 66.13
C GLU A 177 -55.08 22.58 65.92
N ASP A 178 -55.33 23.76 65.34
CA ASP A 178 -54.34 24.78 65.06
C ASP A 178 -53.66 25.27 66.35
N SER A 179 -52.36 25.02 66.49
CA SER A 179 -51.51 25.61 67.53
C SER A 179 -50.21 26.15 66.95
N THR A 180 -49.58 27.12 67.62
CA THR A 180 -48.29 27.68 67.19
C THR A 180 -47.22 26.59 67.03
N SER A 181 -47.18 25.62 67.95
CA SER A 181 -46.21 24.52 67.93
C SER A 181 -46.47 23.53 66.79
N ARG A 182 -47.74 23.19 66.49
CA ARG A 182 -48.08 22.32 65.35
C ARG A 182 -47.87 22.99 64.00
N LYS A 183 -48.14 24.30 63.89
CA LYS A 183 -47.80 25.09 62.69
C LYS A 183 -46.29 25.10 62.42
N LEU A 184 -45.50 25.26 63.48
CA LEU A 184 -44.04 25.18 63.38
C LEU A 184 -43.59 23.77 62.97
N LEU A 185 -44.14 22.72 63.58
CA LEU A 185 -43.85 21.32 63.25
C LEU A 185 -44.13 21.01 61.76
N LEU A 186 -45.32 21.37 61.28
CA LEU A 186 -45.71 21.20 59.87
C LEU A 186 -44.75 21.92 58.92
N GLY A 187 -44.34 23.14 59.27
CA GLY A 187 -43.33 23.90 58.53
C GLY A 187 -41.99 23.17 58.45
N ARG A 188 -41.48 22.65 59.58
CA ARG A 188 -40.21 21.91 59.63
C ARG A 188 -40.24 20.61 58.84
N MET A 189 -41.32 19.83 58.93
CA MET A 189 -41.47 18.60 58.16
C MET A 189 -41.56 18.88 56.65
N THR A 190 -42.28 19.94 56.26
CA THR A 190 -42.41 20.35 54.86
C THR A 190 -41.06 20.83 54.29
N GLU A 191 -40.31 21.63 55.06
CA GLU A 191 -38.95 22.06 54.70
C GLU A 191 -38.01 20.85 54.56
N PHE A 192 -38.03 19.90 55.50
CA PHE A 192 -37.27 18.65 55.39
C PHE A 192 -37.60 17.91 54.09
N ARG A 193 -38.89 17.68 53.81
CA ARG A 193 -39.34 16.97 52.61
C ARG A 193 -38.85 17.65 51.33
N GLY A 194 -38.96 18.98 51.25
CA GLY A 194 -38.52 19.76 50.10
C GLY A 194 -37.00 19.71 49.89
N LEU A 195 -36.22 19.88 50.96
CA LEU A 195 -34.76 19.81 50.92
C LEU A 195 -34.27 18.40 50.56
N PHE A 196 -34.94 17.36 51.09
CA PHE A 196 -34.58 15.97 50.80
C PHE A 196 -34.86 15.62 49.33
N ALA A 197 -36.04 15.96 48.81
CA ALA A 197 -36.36 15.78 47.40
C ALA A 197 -35.39 16.54 46.47
N ALA A 198 -35.00 17.75 46.83
CA ALA A 198 -33.99 18.50 46.10
C ALA A 198 -32.62 17.80 46.13
N SER A 199 -32.23 17.21 47.27
CA SER A 199 -30.99 16.44 47.37
C SER A 199 -31.00 15.18 46.50
N GLU A 200 -32.14 14.51 46.35
CA GLU A 200 -32.28 13.35 45.45
C GLU A 200 -32.13 13.73 43.98
N ALA A 201 -32.72 14.86 43.58
CA ALA A 201 -32.58 15.41 42.23
C ALA A 201 -31.10 15.74 41.93
N LEU A 202 -30.42 16.45 42.84
CA LEU A 202 -28.99 16.78 42.70
C LEU A 202 -28.10 15.53 42.62
N LEU A 203 -28.41 14.49 43.41
CA LEU A 203 -27.67 13.23 43.34
C LEU A 203 -27.83 12.58 41.96
N THR A 204 -29.05 12.58 41.42
CA THR A 204 -29.34 12.02 40.09
C THR A 204 -28.63 12.80 38.98
N ASP A 205 -28.66 14.13 39.06
CA ASP A 205 -27.96 15.02 38.13
C ASP A 205 -26.44 14.77 38.17
N PHE A 206 -25.85 14.71 39.37
CA PHE A 206 -24.44 14.39 39.54
C PHE A 206 -24.05 13.03 38.93
N ILE A 207 -24.90 12.00 39.05
CA ILE A 207 -24.62 10.70 38.41
C ILE A 207 -24.59 10.82 36.88
N ALA A 208 -25.36 11.74 36.28
CA ALA A 208 -25.36 11.95 34.84
C ALA A 208 -24.04 12.59 34.36
N ASP A 209 -23.65 13.74 34.92
CA ASP A 209 -22.56 14.55 34.36
C ASP A 209 -21.26 14.57 35.19
N ALA A 210 -21.30 14.12 36.45
CA ALA A 210 -20.22 14.20 37.43
C ALA A 210 -19.72 15.64 37.68
N ASP A 211 -20.62 16.63 37.59
CA ASP A 211 -20.28 18.02 37.83
C ASP A 211 -19.95 18.31 39.31
N GLY A 212 -18.81 18.96 39.54
CA GLY A 212 -18.32 19.24 40.88
C GLY A 212 -19.11 20.31 41.63
N GLU A 213 -19.85 21.18 40.94
CA GLU A 213 -20.75 22.14 41.59
C GLU A 213 -22.00 21.46 42.11
N THR A 214 -22.57 20.56 41.31
CA THR A 214 -23.69 19.70 41.69
C THR A 214 -23.36 18.83 42.91
N GLU A 215 -22.15 18.25 42.98
CA GLU A 215 -21.66 17.53 44.18
C GLU A 215 -21.65 18.42 45.43
N ARG A 216 -21.09 19.64 45.32
CA ARG A 216 -21.03 20.59 46.45
C ARG A 216 -22.42 21.00 46.92
N GLU A 217 -23.33 21.25 45.98
CA GLU A 217 -24.70 21.64 46.26
C GLU A 217 -25.47 20.49 46.94
N PHE A 218 -25.27 19.25 46.48
CA PHE A 218 -25.80 18.06 47.16
C PHE A 218 -25.36 18.01 48.64
N HIS A 219 -24.06 18.17 48.92
CA HIS A 219 -23.56 18.17 50.29
C HIS A 219 -24.14 19.30 51.14
N ARG A 220 -24.30 20.50 50.56
CA ARG A 220 -24.92 21.64 51.22
C ARG A 220 -26.38 21.34 51.59
N GLN A 221 -27.16 20.81 50.65
CA GLN A 221 -28.55 20.41 50.87
C GLN A 221 -28.64 19.32 51.94
N MET A 222 -27.79 18.30 51.91
CA MET A 222 -27.76 17.25 52.94
C MET A 222 -27.46 17.79 54.35
N GLY A 223 -26.64 18.84 54.45
CA GLY A 223 -26.44 19.57 55.70
C GLY A 223 -27.72 20.24 56.21
N LEU A 224 -28.50 20.85 55.32
CA LEU A 224 -29.79 21.47 55.65
C LEU A 224 -30.87 20.44 56.01
N VAL A 225 -30.93 19.33 55.27
CA VAL A 225 -31.83 18.20 55.58
C VAL A 225 -31.57 17.70 57.00
N ARG A 226 -30.30 17.46 57.36
CA ARG A 226 -29.94 17.04 58.72
C ARG A 226 -30.39 18.05 59.77
N THR A 227 -30.18 19.34 59.53
CA THR A 227 -30.64 20.41 60.44
C THR A 227 -32.16 20.37 60.60
N ARG A 228 -32.93 20.23 59.52
CA ARG A 228 -34.40 20.14 59.61
C ARG A 228 -34.89 18.88 60.29
N LEU A 229 -34.22 17.76 60.12
CA LEU A 229 -34.53 16.54 60.86
C LEU A 229 -34.34 16.74 62.37
N LEU A 230 -33.26 17.41 62.79
CA LEU A 230 -33.03 17.79 64.19
C LEU A 230 -34.07 18.78 64.72
N ASP A 231 -34.50 19.75 63.90
CA ASP A 231 -35.55 20.70 64.28
C ASP A 231 -36.90 20.00 64.53
N VAL A 232 -37.24 18.97 63.74
CA VAL A 232 -38.42 18.12 63.98
C VAL A 232 -38.26 17.34 65.29
N GLY A 233 -37.08 16.77 65.56
CA GLY A 233 -36.76 16.10 66.83
C GLY A 233 -36.87 16.98 68.06
N ALA A 234 -36.50 18.26 67.96
CA ALA A 234 -36.67 19.23 69.04
C ALA A 234 -38.15 19.48 69.41
N LEU A 235 -39.08 19.15 68.51
CA LEU A 235 -40.53 19.24 68.71
C LEU A 235 -41.16 17.89 69.11
N SER A 236 -40.35 16.91 69.56
CA SER A 236 -40.78 15.57 70.03
C SER A 236 -41.94 15.58 71.01
N HIS A 237 -42.05 16.60 71.87
CA HIS A 237 -43.14 16.74 72.84
C HIS A 237 -44.52 17.01 72.21
N VAL A 238 -44.58 17.42 70.94
CA VAL A 238 -45.83 17.73 70.20
C VAL A 238 -46.25 16.56 69.29
N LEU A 239 -45.31 15.66 68.98
CA LEU A 239 -45.49 14.53 68.08
C LEU A 239 -46.36 13.44 68.72
N THR A 240 -47.17 12.75 67.92
CA THR A 240 -47.90 11.55 68.37
C THR A 240 -46.94 10.37 68.56
N PRO A 241 -47.34 9.29 69.27
CA PRO A 241 -46.55 8.06 69.33
C PRO A 241 -46.15 7.52 67.95
N GLU A 242 -47.08 7.50 66.99
CA GLU A 242 -46.82 7.04 65.62
C GLU A 242 -45.83 7.94 64.89
N GLN A 243 -45.91 9.26 65.09
CA GLN A 243 -44.96 10.20 64.49
C GLN A 243 -43.57 10.12 65.15
N LEU A 244 -43.49 9.81 66.45
CA LEU A 244 -42.23 9.55 67.14
C LEU A 244 -41.55 8.28 66.60
N ASP A 245 -42.32 7.22 66.35
CA ASP A 245 -41.81 5.98 65.73
C ASP A 245 -41.29 6.25 64.30
N LEU A 246 -42.07 6.97 63.49
CA LEU A 246 -41.64 7.37 62.14
C LEU A 246 -40.42 8.29 62.17
N LEU A 247 -40.30 9.18 63.15
CA LEU A 247 -39.14 10.05 63.30
C LEU A 247 -37.88 9.27 63.66
N ALA A 248 -37.98 8.30 64.58
CA ALA A 248 -36.87 7.42 64.91
C ALA A 248 -36.39 6.63 63.69
N TRP A 249 -37.34 6.07 62.92
CA TRP A 249 -37.05 5.38 61.67
C TRP A 249 -36.42 6.31 60.61
N LEU A 250 -36.90 7.55 60.47
CA LEU A 250 -36.34 8.56 59.57
C LEU A 250 -34.89 8.91 59.90
N TYR A 251 -34.48 8.91 61.18
CA TYR A 251 -33.07 9.10 61.54
C TYR A 251 -32.19 7.98 61.02
N GLU A 252 -32.61 6.73 61.17
CA GLU A 252 -31.86 5.57 60.70
C GLU A 252 -31.76 5.56 59.16
N GLU A 253 -32.89 5.77 58.47
CA GLU A 253 -32.93 5.80 57.01
C GLU A 253 -32.16 6.98 56.41
N PHE A 254 -32.19 8.16 57.05
CA PHE A 254 -31.40 9.30 56.61
C PHE A 254 -29.89 8.99 56.65
N LEU A 255 -29.41 8.32 57.70
CA LEU A 255 -28.01 7.88 57.80
C LEU A 255 -27.67 6.86 56.71
N ALA A 256 -28.57 5.90 56.45
CA ALA A 256 -28.42 4.92 55.38
C ALA A 256 -28.37 5.58 54.01
N TYR A 257 -29.31 6.49 53.72
CA TYR A 257 -29.34 7.29 52.49
C TYR A 257 -28.05 8.08 52.30
N HIS A 258 -27.59 8.79 53.33
CA HIS A 258 -26.36 9.57 53.24
C HIS A 258 -25.15 8.68 52.90
N ALA A 259 -25.00 7.53 53.56
CA ALA A 259 -23.90 6.60 53.30
C ALA A 259 -23.97 6.00 51.88
N LEU A 260 -25.16 5.62 51.42
CA LEU A 260 -25.37 5.10 50.07
C LEU A 260 -25.12 6.18 49.00
N ALA A 261 -25.55 7.42 49.25
CA ALA A 261 -25.31 8.56 48.39
C ALA A 261 -23.81 8.86 48.25
N GLN A 262 -23.05 8.85 49.35
CA GLN A 262 -21.58 8.97 49.28
C GLN A 262 -20.95 7.86 48.47
N ARG A 263 -21.40 6.61 48.67
CA ARG A 263 -20.89 5.46 47.90
C ARG A 263 -21.13 5.63 46.40
N VAL A 264 -22.30 6.07 45.96
CA VAL A 264 -22.57 6.27 44.52
C VAL A 264 -21.77 7.45 43.96
N ILE A 265 -21.57 8.52 44.74
CA ILE A 265 -20.70 9.65 44.36
C ILE A 265 -19.26 9.15 44.12
N ASP A 266 -18.71 8.39 45.07
CA ASP A 266 -17.37 7.80 44.95
C ASP A 266 -17.27 6.84 43.77
N MET A 267 -18.29 6.02 43.52
CA MET A 267 -18.32 5.10 42.38
C MET A 267 -18.32 5.86 41.05
N ARG A 268 -19.09 6.94 40.94
CA ARG A 268 -19.16 7.78 39.73
C ARG A 268 -17.83 8.47 39.40
N LYS A 269 -17.05 8.82 40.42
CA LYS A 269 -15.74 9.50 40.29
C LYS A 269 -14.60 8.56 39.88
N ARG A 270 -14.81 7.24 39.92
CA ARG A 270 -13.79 6.26 39.50
C ARG A 270 -13.58 6.29 37.99
N ALA A 271 -12.35 6.01 37.55
CA ALA A 271 -12.04 5.84 36.12
C ALA A 271 -12.80 4.68 35.46
N SER A 272 -13.36 3.76 36.26
CA SER A 272 -14.16 2.61 35.82
C SER A 272 -15.67 2.85 35.94
N TRP A 273 -16.13 4.12 36.01
CA TRP A 273 -17.55 4.45 36.13
C TRP A 273 -18.39 3.90 34.96
N ASN A 274 -17.78 3.80 33.77
CA ASN A 274 -18.34 3.16 32.58
C ASN A 274 -17.43 2.00 32.18
N VAL A 275 -17.94 0.77 32.27
CA VAL A 275 -17.16 -0.46 32.09
C VAL A 275 -16.64 -0.58 30.64
N ALA A 276 -17.51 -0.36 29.66
CA ALA A 276 -17.13 -0.42 28.25
C ALA A 276 -16.06 0.62 27.91
N GLN A 277 -16.23 1.87 28.35
CA GLN A 277 -15.25 2.94 28.12
C GLN A 277 -13.92 2.65 28.83
N HIS A 278 -13.97 2.09 30.04
CA HIS A 278 -12.78 1.69 30.78
C HIS A 278 -11.98 0.62 30.04
N TRP A 279 -12.63 -0.47 29.59
CA TRP A 279 -12.00 -1.53 28.81
C TRP A 279 -11.49 -1.04 27.45
N MET A 280 -12.23 -0.17 26.76
CA MET A 280 -11.76 0.46 25.53
C MET A 280 -10.45 1.21 25.75
N THR A 281 -10.36 2.01 26.81
CA THR A 281 -9.22 2.87 27.09
C THR A 281 -8.00 2.08 27.58
N THR A 282 -8.22 1.08 28.41
CA THR A 282 -7.14 0.32 29.08
C THR A 282 -6.67 -0.90 28.32
N GLN A 283 -7.50 -1.48 27.45
CA GLN A 283 -7.19 -2.73 26.75
C GLN A 283 -7.28 -2.56 25.23
N THR A 284 -8.46 -2.20 24.70
CA THR A 284 -8.72 -2.21 23.25
C THR A 284 -7.84 -1.21 22.48
N VAL A 285 -7.73 0.02 22.97
CA VAL A 285 -6.92 1.07 22.31
C VAL A 285 -5.42 0.74 22.35
N PRO A 286 -4.82 0.34 23.49
CA PRO A 286 -3.43 -0.12 23.52
C PRO A 286 -3.13 -1.30 22.59
N LEU A 287 -4.01 -2.30 22.52
CA LEU A 287 -3.85 -3.44 21.61
C LEU A 287 -3.82 -2.97 20.15
N SER A 288 -4.77 -2.12 19.74
CA SER A 288 -4.79 -1.53 18.40
C SER A 288 -3.53 -0.73 18.08
N LYS A 289 -3.01 0.06 19.04
CA LYS A 289 -1.76 0.82 18.85
C LYS A 289 -0.56 -0.10 18.61
N GLN A 290 -0.48 -1.22 19.32
CA GLN A 290 0.59 -2.20 19.14
C GLN A 290 0.50 -2.88 17.77
N VAL A 291 -0.69 -3.33 17.35
CA VAL A 291 -0.91 -3.88 16.01
C VAL A 291 -0.56 -2.84 14.94
N ASN A 292 -1.01 -1.60 15.09
CA ASN A 292 -0.71 -0.52 14.16
C ASN A 292 0.80 -0.33 14.00
N LYS A 293 1.54 -0.25 15.12
CA LYS A 293 3.00 -0.10 15.10
C LYS A 293 3.68 -1.24 14.33
N LEU A 294 3.28 -2.49 14.55
CA LEU A 294 3.88 -3.66 13.89
C LEU A 294 3.57 -3.72 12.39
N LEU A 295 2.30 -3.54 12.01
CA LEU A 295 1.89 -3.60 10.60
C LEU A 295 2.38 -2.39 9.80
N THR A 296 2.45 -1.20 10.40
CA THR A 296 3.11 -0.05 9.77
C THR A 296 4.60 -0.30 9.59
N ALA A 297 5.30 -0.82 10.59
CA ALA A 297 6.72 -1.15 10.46
C ALA A 297 6.99 -2.20 9.38
N LEU A 298 6.09 -3.19 9.24
CA LEU A 298 6.16 -4.18 8.16
C LEU A 298 5.96 -3.51 6.78
N SER A 299 4.95 -2.65 6.65
CA SER A 299 4.67 -1.93 5.40
C SER A 299 5.80 -0.96 5.00
N THR A 300 6.35 -0.20 5.96
CA THR A 300 7.46 0.74 5.69
C THR A 300 8.74 0.02 5.31
N ASN A 301 9.07 -1.10 5.95
CA ASN A 301 10.23 -1.91 5.60
C ASN A 301 10.12 -2.44 4.16
N GLN A 302 8.96 -3.00 3.82
CA GLN A 302 8.73 -3.52 2.47
C GLN A 302 8.71 -2.43 1.40
N ASN A 303 8.12 -1.26 1.69
CA ASN A 303 8.14 -0.12 0.77
C ASN A 303 9.53 0.45 0.54
N ALA A 304 10.38 0.52 1.57
CA ALA A 304 11.77 0.98 1.43
C ALA A 304 12.57 0.04 0.52
N HIS A 305 12.42 -1.27 0.70
CA HIS A 305 13.03 -2.27 -0.18
C HIS A 305 12.47 -2.19 -1.61
N MET A 306 11.16 -1.97 -1.79
CA MET A 306 10.54 -1.78 -3.11
C MET A 306 11.05 -0.53 -3.82
N ALA A 307 11.21 0.60 -3.12
CA ALA A 307 11.72 1.84 -3.71
C ALA A 307 13.20 1.71 -4.12
N ALA A 308 14.02 1.08 -3.26
CA ALA A 308 15.41 0.79 -3.57
C ALA A 308 15.54 -0.14 -4.79
N GLU A 309 14.71 -1.18 -4.90
CA GLU A 309 14.71 -2.06 -6.07
C GLU A 309 14.15 -1.41 -7.32
N ALA A 310 13.09 -0.61 -7.23
CA ALA A 310 12.53 0.09 -8.37
C ALA A 310 13.55 1.06 -9.00
N THR A 311 14.30 1.78 -8.17
CA THR A 311 15.38 2.68 -8.64
C THR A 311 16.57 1.91 -9.21
N PHE A 312 16.86 0.71 -8.70
CA PHE A 312 17.90 -0.16 -9.26
C PHE A 312 17.48 -0.75 -10.61
N VAL A 313 16.24 -1.23 -10.73
CA VAL A 313 15.65 -1.77 -11.96
C VAL A 313 15.58 -0.69 -13.04
N SER A 314 15.18 0.54 -12.71
CA SER A 314 15.13 1.63 -13.68
C SER A 314 16.52 2.01 -14.20
N LYS A 315 17.53 2.05 -13.33
CA LYS A 315 18.93 2.27 -13.73
C LYS A 315 19.44 1.18 -14.67
N ILE A 316 19.21 -0.09 -14.35
CA ILE A 316 19.65 -1.21 -15.20
C ILE A 316 18.92 -1.21 -16.55
N THR A 317 17.62 -0.93 -16.54
CA THR A 317 16.83 -0.83 -17.78
C THR A 317 17.35 0.31 -18.66
N ASN A 318 17.64 1.48 -18.09
CA ASN A 318 18.21 2.62 -18.83
C ASN A 318 19.60 2.30 -19.38
N VAL A 319 20.48 1.67 -18.60
CA VAL A 319 21.81 1.26 -19.08
C VAL A 319 21.69 0.25 -20.23
N ALA A 320 20.81 -0.74 -20.11
CA ALA A 320 20.55 -1.72 -21.16
C ALA A 320 19.99 -1.07 -22.44
N LEU A 321 19.10 -0.07 -22.30
CA LEU A 321 18.59 0.71 -23.42
C LEU A 321 19.69 1.50 -24.13
N TRP A 322 20.54 2.23 -23.39
CA TRP A 322 21.65 2.98 -23.97
C TRP A 322 22.71 2.07 -24.62
N LEU A 323 23.01 0.92 -24.01
CA LEU A 323 23.90 -0.09 -24.61
C LEU A 323 23.31 -0.65 -25.91
N SER A 324 22.01 -0.97 -25.92
CA SER A 324 21.33 -1.47 -27.11
C SER A 324 21.32 -0.44 -28.23
N LEU A 325 21.00 0.83 -27.90
CA LEU A 325 21.04 1.93 -28.87
C LEU A 325 22.46 2.15 -29.41
N GLY A 326 23.48 2.15 -28.53
CA GLY A 326 24.88 2.25 -28.93
C GLY A 326 25.29 1.12 -29.88
N LEU A 327 24.87 -0.12 -29.60
CA LEU A 327 25.18 -1.26 -30.46
C LEU A 327 24.43 -1.23 -31.80
N ILE A 328 23.20 -0.70 -31.85
CA ILE A 328 22.46 -0.44 -33.10
C ILE A 328 23.21 0.60 -33.94
N VAL A 329 23.67 1.70 -33.32
CA VAL A 329 24.43 2.74 -34.03
C VAL A 329 25.75 2.16 -34.55
N VAL A 330 26.50 1.43 -33.73
CA VAL A 330 27.75 0.77 -34.16
C VAL A 330 27.49 -0.23 -35.28
N MET A 331 26.42 -1.03 -35.19
CA MET A 331 26.03 -1.95 -36.25
C MET A 331 25.69 -1.23 -37.54
N GLY A 332 24.95 -0.11 -37.47
CA GLY A 332 24.63 0.73 -38.62
C GLY A 332 25.89 1.34 -39.27
N VAL A 333 26.83 1.84 -38.45
CA VAL A 333 28.11 2.38 -38.93
C VAL A 333 28.96 1.29 -39.57
N VAL A 334 29.09 0.12 -38.93
CA VAL A 334 29.87 -1.02 -39.45
C VAL A 334 29.24 -1.55 -40.73
N ALA A 335 27.92 -1.75 -40.76
CA ALA A 335 27.21 -2.21 -41.95
C ALA A 335 27.32 -1.19 -43.10
N GLY A 336 27.17 0.10 -42.80
CA GLY A 336 27.34 1.17 -43.78
C GLY A 336 28.77 1.23 -44.34
N TYR A 337 29.77 1.14 -43.47
CA TYR A 337 31.19 1.11 -43.84
C TYR A 337 31.53 -0.11 -44.70
N VAL A 338 31.11 -1.30 -44.27
CA VAL A 338 31.31 -2.57 -44.97
C VAL A 338 30.62 -2.55 -46.33
N SER A 339 29.37 -2.07 -46.39
CA SER A 339 28.58 -1.96 -47.62
C SER A 339 29.26 -1.03 -48.63
N ARG A 340 29.63 0.20 -48.22
CA ARG A 340 30.36 1.14 -49.08
C ARG A 340 31.67 0.58 -49.60
N ARG A 341 32.47 -0.04 -48.72
CA ARG A 341 33.77 -0.63 -49.08
C ARG A 341 33.63 -1.83 -50.03
N SER A 342 32.60 -2.65 -49.84
CA SER A 342 32.35 -3.82 -50.68
C SER A 342 31.80 -3.41 -52.05
N ALA A 343 30.87 -2.44 -52.08
CA ALA A 343 30.35 -1.86 -53.32
C ALA A 343 31.47 -1.22 -54.15
N ALA A 344 32.30 -0.36 -53.56
CA ALA A 344 33.41 0.26 -54.30
C ALA A 344 34.37 -0.77 -54.92
N ARG A 345 34.67 -1.86 -54.20
CA ARG A 345 35.58 -2.92 -54.66
C ARG A 345 35.02 -3.80 -55.78
N ILE A 346 33.71 -3.83 -55.96
CA ILE A 346 33.04 -4.63 -57.01
C ILE A 346 32.64 -3.72 -58.17
N THR A 347 31.95 -2.62 -57.87
CA THR A 347 31.35 -1.75 -58.88
C THR A 347 32.40 -0.96 -59.66
N GLN A 348 33.49 -0.52 -59.03
CA GLN A 348 34.52 0.29 -59.72
C GLN A 348 35.26 -0.53 -60.80
N PRO A 349 35.84 -1.71 -60.52
CA PRO A 349 36.53 -2.47 -61.56
C PRO A 349 35.57 -3.01 -62.64
N ILE A 350 34.33 -3.33 -62.29
CA ILE A 350 33.31 -3.72 -63.27
C ILE A 350 32.93 -2.55 -64.17
N ALA A 351 32.80 -1.33 -63.63
CA ALA A 351 32.54 -0.13 -64.42
C ALA A 351 33.72 0.19 -65.35
N GLU A 352 34.97 0.07 -64.86
CA GLU A 352 36.19 0.22 -65.66
C GLU A 352 36.24 -0.83 -66.79
N LEU A 353 35.95 -2.10 -66.49
CA LEU A 353 35.84 -3.16 -67.49
C LEU A 353 34.72 -2.91 -68.50
N SER A 354 33.55 -2.46 -68.05
CA SER A 354 32.43 -2.12 -68.93
C SER A 354 32.78 -0.98 -69.88
N HIS A 355 33.43 0.07 -69.36
CA HIS A 355 33.88 1.21 -70.16
C HIS A 355 34.95 0.78 -71.18
N ALA A 356 35.95 0.02 -70.73
CA ALA A 356 37.00 -0.50 -71.60
C ALA A 356 36.45 -1.45 -72.67
N THR A 357 35.46 -2.28 -72.35
CA THR A 357 34.78 -3.14 -73.34
C THR A 357 34.10 -2.30 -74.41
N HIS A 358 33.46 -1.18 -74.03
CA HIS A 358 32.84 -0.27 -74.99
C HIS A 358 33.87 0.43 -75.89
N GLU A 359 34.98 0.89 -75.32
CA GLU A 359 36.09 1.50 -76.07
C GLU A 359 36.80 0.49 -76.97
N LEU A 360 36.92 -0.77 -76.55
CA LEU A 360 37.46 -1.85 -77.37
C LEU A 360 36.54 -2.13 -78.56
N ALA A 361 35.22 -2.20 -78.34
CA ALA A 361 34.23 -2.37 -79.40
C ALA A 361 34.20 -1.19 -80.40
N ALA A 362 34.53 0.01 -79.94
CA ALA A 362 34.67 1.20 -80.78
C ALA A 362 36.04 1.32 -81.47
N GLY A 363 36.96 0.36 -81.28
CA GLY A 363 38.30 0.36 -81.86
C GLY A 363 39.26 1.39 -81.26
N ARG A 364 38.98 1.92 -80.07
CA ARG A 364 39.72 3.02 -79.44
C ARG A 364 40.63 2.60 -78.27
N LEU A 365 40.51 1.35 -77.78
CA LEU A 365 41.24 0.92 -76.59
C LEU A 365 42.69 0.47 -76.87
N THR A 366 43.65 1.37 -76.57
CA THR A 366 45.09 1.20 -76.86
C THR A 366 45.95 0.79 -75.67
N GLN A 367 45.39 0.65 -74.47
CA GLN A 367 46.12 0.21 -73.26
C GLN A 367 45.35 -0.87 -72.49
N ASP A 368 46.07 -1.63 -71.68
CA ASP A 368 45.54 -2.70 -70.84
C ASP A 368 44.97 -2.14 -69.54
N ILE A 369 43.96 -2.81 -68.96
CA ILE A 369 43.38 -2.40 -67.68
C ILE A 369 44.23 -2.94 -66.52
N PRO A 370 44.59 -2.14 -65.50
CA PRO A 370 45.35 -2.64 -64.36
C PRO A 370 44.58 -3.69 -63.57
N VAL A 371 45.21 -4.83 -63.29
CA VAL A 371 44.64 -5.88 -62.43
C VAL A 371 44.82 -5.46 -60.96
N THR A 372 43.77 -4.91 -60.36
CA THR A 372 43.80 -4.31 -59.00
C THR A 372 43.36 -5.27 -57.88
N SER A 373 42.97 -6.50 -58.22
CA SER A 373 42.50 -7.50 -57.26
C SER A 373 43.00 -8.90 -57.62
N GLU A 374 43.10 -9.77 -56.62
CA GLU A 374 43.47 -11.19 -56.77
C GLU A 374 42.24 -12.13 -56.74
N ASP A 375 41.03 -11.58 -56.71
CA ASP A 375 39.78 -12.34 -56.68
C ASP A 375 39.13 -12.47 -58.07
N GLU A 376 37.89 -12.96 -58.12
CA GLU A 376 37.15 -13.23 -59.35
C GLU A 376 37.06 -12.00 -60.26
N VAL A 377 37.04 -10.78 -59.69
CA VAL A 377 37.05 -9.52 -60.45
C VAL A 377 38.41 -9.30 -61.11
N GLY A 378 39.51 -9.58 -60.41
CA GLY A 378 40.86 -9.51 -60.98
C GLY A 378 41.11 -10.53 -62.08
N GLN A 379 40.59 -11.75 -61.91
CA GLN A 379 40.63 -12.78 -62.95
C GLN A 379 39.83 -12.37 -64.20
N LEU A 380 38.68 -11.73 -64.00
CA LEU A 380 37.91 -11.17 -65.11
C LEU A 380 38.69 -10.08 -65.85
N THR A 381 39.36 -9.18 -65.11
CA THR A 381 40.25 -8.17 -65.72
C THR A 381 41.39 -8.80 -66.52
N GLN A 382 42.02 -9.85 -65.98
CA GLN A 382 43.10 -10.55 -66.68
C GLN A 382 42.61 -11.26 -67.95
N SER A 383 41.41 -11.87 -67.89
CA SER A 383 40.78 -12.52 -69.05
C SER A 383 40.42 -11.50 -70.13
N PHE A 384 39.93 -10.32 -69.73
CA PHE A 384 39.65 -9.22 -70.64
C PHE A 384 40.91 -8.71 -71.35
N ASN A 385 42.00 -8.45 -70.63
CA ASN A 385 43.27 -8.02 -71.24
C ASN A 385 43.81 -9.07 -72.23
N THR A 386 43.69 -10.36 -71.89
CA THR A 386 44.11 -11.46 -72.78
C THR A 386 43.30 -11.47 -74.09
N MET A 387 41.99 -11.21 -74.02
CA MET A 387 41.12 -11.10 -75.18
C MET A 387 41.48 -9.88 -76.05
N GLN A 388 41.75 -8.73 -75.43
CA GLN A 388 42.21 -7.52 -76.12
C GLN A 388 43.53 -7.77 -76.89
N ASP A 389 44.51 -8.43 -76.29
CA ASP A 389 45.77 -8.79 -76.94
C ASP A 389 45.60 -9.79 -78.09
N ALA A 390 44.66 -10.72 -77.97
CA ALA A 390 44.32 -11.63 -79.06
C ALA A 390 43.70 -10.87 -80.24
N LEU A 391 42.81 -9.90 -79.97
CA LEU A 391 42.17 -9.07 -81.00
C LEU A 391 43.20 -8.18 -81.71
N ARG A 392 44.07 -7.49 -80.97
CA ARG A 392 45.17 -6.69 -81.54
C ARG A 392 46.08 -7.50 -82.46
N ARG A 393 46.46 -8.71 -82.04
CA ARG A 393 47.27 -9.61 -82.88
C ARG A 393 46.52 -10.04 -84.14
N SER A 394 45.22 -10.28 -84.05
CA SER A 394 44.38 -10.60 -85.20
C SER A 394 44.26 -9.44 -86.18
N GLU A 395 44.09 -8.21 -85.69
CA GLU A 395 44.06 -7.01 -86.53
C GLU A 395 45.41 -6.74 -87.20
N ALA A 396 46.51 -6.82 -86.44
CA ALA A 396 47.86 -6.68 -86.99
C ALA A 396 48.15 -7.73 -88.08
N ALA A 397 47.75 -8.99 -87.85
CA ALA A 397 47.86 -10.04 -88.86
C ALA A 397 47.00 -9.77 -90.10
N SER A 398 45.77 -9.25 -89.92
CA SER A 398 44.90 -8.86 -91.04
C SER A 398 45.44 -7.66 -91.83
N GLN A 399 46.08 -6.71 -91.16
CA GLN A 399 46.72 -5.57 -91.80
C GLN A 399 47.98 -5.98 -92.56
N GLN A 400 48.81 -6.84 -91.98
CA GLN A 400 49.95 -7.46 -92.67
C GLN A 400 49.52 -8.25 -93.91
N ALA A 401 48.41 -8.99 -93.82
CA ALA A 401 47.85 -9.71 -94.96
C ALA A 401 47.35 -8.77 -96.06
N LYS A 402 46.74 -7.63 -95.70
CA LYS A 402 46.35 -6.57 -96.65
C LYS A 402 47.57 -5.92 -97.31
N GLU A 403 48.59 -5.56 -96.55
CA GLU A 403 49.81 -4.94 -97.07
C GLU A 403 50.59 -5.91 -97.98
N ALA A 404 50.63 -7.20 -97.63
CA ALA A 404 51.19 -8.24 -98.50
C ALA A 404 50.37 -8.43 -99.78
N ALA A 405 49.04 -8.37 -99.71
CA ALA A 405 48.16 -8.43 -100.88
C ALA A 405 48.31 -7.18 -101.77
N GLU A 406 48.44 -5.99 -101.21
CA GLU A 406 48.69 -4.75 -101.96
C GLU A 406 50.09 -4.70 -102.55
N ALA A 407 51.12 -5.19 -101.84
CA ALA A 407 52.47 -5.36 -102.37
C ALA A 407 52.49 -6.37 -103.53
N ALA A 408 51.75 -7.48 -103.42
CA ALA A 408 51.57 -8.43 -104.51
C ALA A 408 50.80 -7.81 -105.69
N ASN A 409 49.83 -6.94 -105.44
CA ASN A 409 49.08 -6.25 -106.48
C ASN A 409 49.92 -5.18 -107.20
N ARG A 410 50.75 -4.42 -106.47
CA ARG A 410 51.74 -3.48 -107.06
C ARG A 410 52.81 -4.22 -107.86
N ALA A 411 53.34 -5.33 -107.35
CA ALA A 411 54.29 -6.18 -108.08
C ALA A 411 53.68 -6.76 -109.37
N LYS A 412 52.35 -7.00 -109.41
CA LYS A 412 51.64 -7.44 -110.61
C LYS A 412 51.39 -6.29 -111.61
N SER A 413 51.12 -5.07 -111.12
CA SER A 413 51.00 -3.88 -111.97
C SER A 413 52.34 -3.48 -112.61
N ASP A 414 53.45 -3.59 -111.88
CA ASP A 414 54.80 -3.32 -112.41
C ASP A 414 55.32 -4.42 -113.36
N PHE A 415 54.70 -5.61 -113.35
CA PHE A 415 54.99 -6.69 -114.30
C PHE A 415 54.16 -6.59 -115.60
N LEU A 416 53.09 -5.78 -115.61
CA LEU A 416 52.15 -5.63 -116.72
C LEU A 416 52.21 -4.25 -117.41
N ALA A 417 53.14 -3.39 -117.01
CA ALA A 417 53.53 -2.15 -117.68
C ALA A 417 54.91 -2.33 -118.32
#